data_AF-A0A139XZB3-F1
#
_entry.id   AF-A0A139XZB3-F1
#
_cell.length_a   1.000
_cell.length_b   1.000
_cell.length_c   1.000
_cell.angle_alpha   90.00
_cell.angle_beta   90.00
_cell.angle_gamma   90.00
#
_symmetry.space_group_name_H-M   'P 1'
#
loop_
_entity.id
_entity.type
_entity.pdbx_description
1 polymer ?
#
loop_
_entity_poly.entity_id
_entity_poly.type
_entity_poly.pdbx_seq_one_letter_code
_entity_poly.pdbx_strand_id
1 'polypeptide(L)'
;MATPFLPLDSGLRLVEPSGKLTVPEGTLVWNLNQACDSKGWGGVSPDVALRLTSFSDGRLQALDSVDGRSAPPEFTDTVTGQYDVRTWRKGGMCLSIEGEKAVYLKVPTISTVVSWTSPERLPVLTKSWRPSVFLLNACYIAVRYIPESVLILTRPDENSTAWNVTPVSYGRGFCSLDPCNETVVSYGSFSIPEAVHTLALPQQPGPSKNDFFIEYFPWGLLIIPKHIDICKSGLCGGGNSKLAMVIHPPNMFITVQLQFPSKMAKSLQYETDFVLTAKKTSESDIVVYLVMDGQLVCYNYSFDIRINKPGKPHVNVVAKFKTFFSAEELAKIKAAKADKQAYVPRVTFAENDTQKVIVREGSPLSQGHLLTEQTAAVYDAETGMYYSNPIGMKLTKVFREIVAPAPKGMPEKSVPGASEAAPSQATNAQPAAETAVAPSATSGSPEPAAEVTAAPATSEPEAEATAAPAAPTVATGEHAAESSDASAAAASPEAAAAPATPKEEPAAEASAAPGVAPAAPEEEPIVDAGAAPASPKGQPAPETSAAPNATATAPEEGANKPQEAAPVSDKVTPTEAQAEETKKPAE
;
A
#
# COMPACT_ATOMS: atom_id res chain seq x y z
N MET A 1 -12.40 -14.72 -5.11
CA MET A 1 -11.73 -14.94 -3.80
C MET A 1 -10.47 -14.11 -3.79
N ALA A 2 -10.08 -13.55 -2.64
CA ALA A 2 -8.83 -12.81 -2.53
C ALA A 2 -7.61 -13.71 -2.78
N THR A 3 -6.58 -13.16 -3.39
CA THR A 3 -5.38 -13.84 -3.86
C THR A 3 -4.13 -13.07 -3.46
N PRO A 4 -3.65 -13.13 -2.20
CA PRO A 4 -2.61 -12.24 -1.65
C PRO A 4 -1.22 -12.24 -2.30
N PHE A 5 -1.00 -13.00 -3.37
CA PHE A 5 0.01 -12.75 -4.38
C PHE A 5 -0.37 -13.54 -5.63
N LEU A 6 -0.24 -12.93 -6.80
CA LEU A 6 -0.33 -13.60 -8.10
C LEU A 6 0.77 -13.12 -9.06
N PRO A 7 1.50 -14.05 -9.69
CA PRO A 7 2.28 -13.76 -10.89
C PRO A 7 1.37 -13.29 -12.03
N LEU A 8 1.89 -12.42 -12.90
CA LEU A 8 1.17 -11.99 -14.10
C LEU A 8 1.01 -13.14 -15.10
N ASP A 9 -0.06 -13.10 -15.90
CA ASP A 9 -0.24 -14.01 -17.03
C ASP A 9 0.85 -13.75 -18.09
N SER A 10 1.52 -14.82 -18.52
CA SER A 10 2.53 -14.80 -19.59
C SER A 10 2.00 -14.35 -20.95
N GLY A 11 0.68 -14.30 -21.14
CA GLY A 11 0.05 -13.71 -22.33
C GLY A 11 0.05 -12.17 -22.35
N LEU A 12 0.37 -11.50 -21.25
CA LEU A 12 0.38 -10.04 -21.17
C LEU A 12 1.63 -9.44 -21.82
N ARG A 13 1.44 -8.49 -22.74
CA ARG A 13 2.54 -7.71 -23.32
C ARG A 13 3.06 -6.69 -22.31
N LEU A 14 4.19 -6.99 -21.71
CA LEU A 14 4.99 -6.05 -20.94
C LEU A 14 5.84 -5.15 -21.85
N VAL A 15 6.12 -3.92 -21.41
CA VAL A 15 7.01 -2.94 -22.06
C VAL A 15 7.75 -2.09 -21.03
N GLU A 16 9.03 -1.80 -21.28
CA GLU A 16 9.78 -0.75 -20.58
C GLU A 16 9.29 0.65 -21.01
N PRO A 17 8.97 1.57 -20.09
CA PRO A 17 8.53 2.92 -20.45
C PRO A 17 9.66 3.77 -21.05
N SER A 18 9.50 4.17 -22.32
CA SER A 18 10.44 5.06 -22.99
C SER A 18 10.16 6.54 -22.72
N GLY A 19 11.24 7.33 -22.57
CA GLY A 19 11.19 8.79 -22.45
C GLY A 19 11.26 9.35 -21.02
N LYS A 20 11.64 10.61 -20.90
CA LYS A 20 11.66 11.35 -19.63
C LYS A 20 10.26 11.84 -19.25
N LEU A 21 9.40 10.93 -18.79
CA LEU A 21 8.15 11.34 -18.15
C LEU A 21 8.43 12.06 -16.82
N THR A 22 7.89 13.27 -16.71
CA THR A 22 7.87 14.14 -15.53
C THR A 22 6.51 14.83 -15.46
N VAL A 23 5.93 14.93 -14.26
CA VAL A 23 4.67 15.66 -14.03
C VAL A 23 4.93 17.17 -14.11
N PRO A 24 3.95 18.01 -14.51
CA PRO A 24 4.09 19.46 -14.47
C PRO A 24 4.63 20.00 -13.13
N GLU A 25 5.52 20.97 -13.21
CA GLU A 25 6.14 21.61 -12.04
C GLU A 25 5.09 22.21 -11.10
N GLY A 26 5.31 22.10 -9.79
CA GLY A 26 4.37 22.56 -8.76
C GLY A 26 3.18 21.63 -8.51
N THR A 27 3.06 20.50 -9.21
CA THR A 27 2.00 19.50 -8.93
C THR A 27 2.10 18.98 -7.49
N LEU A 28 0.98 19.04 -6.77
CA LEU A 28 0.83 18.50 -5.42
C LEU A 28 0.43 17.02 -5.44
N VAL A 29 -0.59 16.71 -6.25
CA VAL A 29 -1.19 15.38 -6.43
C VAL A 29 -1.76 15.22 -7.84
N TRP A 30 -1.93 13.97 -8.29
CA TRP A 30 -2.64 13.65 -9.54
C TRP A 30 -3.40 12.32 -9.47
N ASN A 31 -4.17 12.03 -10.51
CA ASN A 31 -4.84 10.76 -10.79
C ASN A 31 -4.58 10.34 -12.26
N LEU A 32 -5.32 9.38 -12.81
CA LEU A 32 -5.14 8.89 -14.19
C LEU A 32 -5.14 9.99 -15.27
N ASN A 33 -5.99 11.01 -15.15
CA ASN A 33 -6.25 11.98 -16.22
C ASN A 33 -6.00 13.44 -15.81
N GLN A 34 -5.83 13.74 -14.52
CA GLN A 34 -5.78 15.11 -14.01
C GLN A 34 -4.73 15.29 -12.90
N ALA A 35 -4.11 16.47 -12.85
CA ALA A 35 -3.14 16.89 -11.85
C ALA A 35 -3.59 18.20 -11.18
N CYS A 36 -3.20 18.41 -9.91
CA CYS A 36 -3.53 19.62 -9.14
C CYS A 36 -2.26 20.39 -8.71
N ASP A 37 -2.20 21.68 -9.03
CA ASP A 37 -1.07 22.60 -8.80
C ASP A 37 -1.32 23.60 -7.65
N SER A 38 -2.32 23.33 -6.81
CA SER A 38 -2.98 24.23 -5.84
C SER A 38 -3.97 25.28 -6.39
N LYS A 39 -3.97 25.60 -7.69
CA LYS A 39 -4.93 26.56 -8.28
C LYS A 39 -6.20 25.89 -8.78
N GLY A 40 -6.12 24.63 -9.18
CA GLY A 40 -7.26 23.81 -9.61
C GLY A 40 -6.82 22.44 -10.11
N TRP A 41 -7.68 21.77 -10.87
CA TRP A 41 -7.36 20.52 -11.56
C TRP A 41 -7.17 20.79 -13.06
N GLY A 42 -5.98 20.49 -13.59
CA GLY A 42 -5.67 20.49 -15.02
C GLY A 42 -5.58 19.08 -15.58
N GLY A 43 -5.71 18.92 -16.91
CA GLY A 43 -5.44 17.64 -17.57
C GLY A 43 -3.96 17.27 -17.49
N VAL A 44 -3.64 16.02 -17.18
CA VAL A 44 -2.25 15.54 -17.05
C VAL A 44 -1.70 15.03 -18.39
N SER A 45 -0.45 15.39 -18.68
CA SER A 45 0.34 14.86 -19.78
C SER A 45 1.82 15.02 -19.38
N PRO A 46 2.71 14.03 -19.64
CA PRO A 46 2.48 12.75 -20.32
C PRO A 46 1.64 11.74 -19.50
N ASP A 47 1.43 10.55 -20.05
CA ASP A 47 0.64 9.46 -19.44
C ASP A 47 1.27 8.96 -18.12
N VAL A 48 0.62 9.28 -16.99
CA VAL A 48 0.99 8.87 -15.63
C VAL A 48 0.11 7.76 -15.06
N ALA A 49 -0.64 7.05 -15.91
CA ALA A 49 -1.50 5.95 -15.50
C ALA A 49 -0.76 4.90 -14.67
N LEU A 50 -1.36 4.50 -13.54
CA LEU A 50 -1.00 3.23 -12.92
C LEU A 50 -1.35 2.10 -13.89
N ARG A 51 -0.39 1.21 -14.11
CA ARG A 51 -0.57 -0.02 -14.88
C ARG A 51 0.05 -1.19 -14.14
N LEU A 52 -0.52 -2.36 -14.37
CA LEU A 52 -0.07 -3.64 -13.82
C LEU A 52 1.41 -3.86 -14.15
N THR A 53 2.22 -4.21 -13.15
CA THR A 53 3.68 -4.38 -13.23
C THR A 53 4.13 -5.67 -12.54
N SER A 54 5.34 -6.13 -12.87
CA SER A 54 5.94 -7.35 -12.33
C SER A 54 7.41 -7.15 -11.99
N PHE A 55 7.89 -7.91 -11.00
CA PHE A 55 9.29 -7.95 -10.61
C PHE A 55 10.18 -8.44 -11.76
N SER A 56 11.12 -7.61 -12.21
CA SER A 56 11.97 -7.87 -13.40
C SER A 56 13.05 -8.94 -13.19
N ASP A 57 13.24 -9.38 -11.96
CA ASP A 57 14.17 -10.45 -11.57
C ASP A 57 13.50 -11.83 -11.47
N GLY A 58 12.17 -11.90 -11.70
CA GLY A 58 11.42 -13.14 -11.59
C GLY A 58 11.27 -13.66 -10.16
N ARG A 59 11.36 -12.81 -9.12
CA ARG A 59 11.15 -13.27 -7.73
C ARG A 59 9.73 -13.77 -7.42
N LEU A 60 8.74 -13.47 -8.27
CA LEU A 60 7.36 -13.95 -8.19
C LEU A 60 7.01 -14.73 -9.46
N GLN A 61 6.79 -16.05 -9.36
CA GLN A 61 6.51 -16.92 -10.51
C GLN A 61 5.45 -18.00 -10.20
N ALA A 62 4.66 -18.35 -11.22
CA ALA A 62 3.85 -19.57 -11.23
C ALA A 62 4.69 -20.69 -11.85
N LEU A 63 4.81 -21.82 -11.16
CA LEU A 63 5.65 -22.95 -11.57
C LEU A 63 4.92 -23.82 -12.60
N ASP A 64 5.60 -24.13 -13.71
CA ASP A 64 5.02 -24.92 -14.80
C ASP A 64 5.09 -26.42 -14.48
N SER A 65 4.02 -27.15 -14.80
CA SER A 65 3.93 -28.60 -14.54
C SER A 65 4.97 -29.35 -15.37
N VAL A 66 5.69 -30.27 -14.75
CA VAL A 66 6.62 -31.19 -15.43
C VAL A 66 5.89 -32.50 -15.73
N ASP A 67 6.03 -33.01 -16.96
CA ASP A 67 5.49 -34.32 -17.33
C ASP A 67 6.31 -35.46 -16.71
N GLY A 68 5.61 -36.42 -16.09
CA GLY A 68 6.20 -37.56 -15.41
C GLY A 68 5.55 -37.82 -14.04
N ARG A 69 6.07 -38.82 -13.32
CA ARG A 69 5.74 -39.10 -11.91
C ARG A 69 6.97 -39.44 -11.04
N SER A 70 8.15 -39.38 -11.61
CA SER A 70 9.43 -39.56 -10.91
C SER A 70 9.86 -38.27 -10.21
N ALA A 71 10.62 -38.39 -9.13
CA ALA A 71 11.31 -37.25 -8.56
C ALA A 71 12.28 -36.62 -9.59
N PRO A 72 12.42 -35.29 -9.61
CA PRO A 72 13.49 -34.63 -10.37
C PRO A 72 14.85 -34.89 -9.69
N PRO A 73 15.98 -34.76 -10.42
CA PRO A 73 17.33 -34.98 -9.88
C PRO A 73 17.64 -34.17 -8.61
N GLU A 74 17.03 -32.99 -8.45
CA GLU A 74 17.19 -32.15 -7.26
C GLU A 74 16.63 -32.77 -5.96
N PHE A 75 15.81 -33.83 -6.05
CA PHE A 75 15.13 -34.45 -4.90
C PHE A 75 15.34 -35.98 -4.77
N THR A 76 16.14 -36.63 -5.63
CA THR A 76 16.30 -38.10 -5.63
C THR A 76 16.73 -38.67 -4.29
N ASP A 77 17.54 -37.91 -3.55
CA ASP A 77 18.15 -38.33 -2.29
C ASP A 77 17.25 -37.98 -1.08
N THR A 78 16.07 -37.40 -1.32
CA THR A 78 15.14 -36.87 -0.29
C THR A 78 13.71 -37.40 -0.40
N VAL A 79 13.28 -37.85 -1.59
CA VAL A 79 12.01 -38.59 -1.76
C VAL A 79 12.11 -40.00 -1.19
N THR A 80 10.98 -40.59 -0.81
CA THR A 80 10.95 -41.99 -0.36
C THR A 80 10.97 -42.97 -1.53
N GLY A 81 10.53 -42.54 -2.71
CA GLY A 81 10.38 -43.38 -3.90
C GLY A 81 9.21 -44.38 -3.82
N GLN A 82 8.41 -44.32 -2.75
CA GLN A 82 7.29 -45.26 -2.51
C GLN A 82 5.99 -44.82 -3.21
N TYR A 83 5.89 -43.55 -3.62
CA TYR A 83 4.68 -42.96 -4.19
C TYR A 83 4.96 -42.12 -5.43
N ASP A 84 3.92 -41.87 -6.23
CA ASP A 84 3.99 -40.92 -7.34
C ASP A 84 4.39 -39.52 -6.88
N VAL A 85 5.32 -38.90 -7.59
CA VAL A 85 5.78 -37.52 -7.35
C VAL A 85 5.22 -36.59 -8.43
N ARG A 86 4.42 -35.59 -8.04
CA ARG A 86 3.98 -34.51 -8.94
C ARG A 86 4.95 -33.34 -8.82
N THR A 87 5.44 -32.82 -9.94
CA THR A 87 6.52 -31.82 -9.97
C THR A 87 6.16 -30.60 -10.82
N TRP A 88 6.52 -29.42 -10.34
CA TRP A 88 6.42 -28.15 -11.06
C TRP A 88 7.76 -27.39 -10.96
N ARG A 89 8.23 -26.76 -12.05
CA ARG A 89 9.49 -25.99 -12.02
C ARG A 89 9.43 -24.74 -12.90
N LYS A 90 10.18 -23.69 -12.54
CA LYS A 90 10.43 -22.49 -13.35
C LYS A 90 11.57 -21.66 -12.75
N GLY A 91 12.42 -21.03 -13.56
CA GLY A 91 13.40 -20.03 -13.08
C GLY A 91 14.36 -20.51 -11.97
N GLY A 92 14.77 -21.78 -11.97
CA GLY A 92 15.60 -22.36 -10.90
C GLY A 92 14.84 -22.73 -9.60
N MET A 93 13.53 -22.51 -9.56
CA MET A 93 12.64 -22.99 -8.52
C MET A 93 12.00 -24.32 -8.95
N CYS A 94 11.89 -25.26 -8.02
CA CYS A 94 11.28 -26.58 -8.21
C CYS A 94 10.45 -26.94 -6.98
N LEU A 95 9.23 -27.44 -7.18
CA LEU A 95 8.35 -27.93 -6.13
C LEU A 95 7.85 -29.32 -6.53
N SER A 96 7.97 -30.28 -5.61
CA SER A 96 7.41 -31.62 -5.77
C SER A 96 6.48 -31.97 -4.61
N ILE A 97 5.44 -32.76 -4.90
CA ILE A 97 4.57 -33.38 -3.89
C ILE A 97 4.63 -34.90 -4.10
N GLU A 98 5.12 -35.63 -3.10
CA GLU A 98 5.15 -37.10 -3.11
C GLU A 98 3.91 -37.67 -2.41
N GLY A 99 3.21 -38.56 -3.11
CA GLY A 99 1.96 -39.14 -2.66
C GLY A 99 0.91 -38.08 -2.38
N GLU A 100 0.54 -37.94 -1.10
CA GLU A 100 -0.56 -37.08 -0.66
C GLU A 100 -0.23 -36.22 0.56
N LYS A 101 1.05 -36.12 0.97
CA LYS A 101 1.46 -35.38 2.18
C LYS A 101 2.81 -34.66 2.12
N ALA A 102 3.84 -35.29 1.53
CA ALA A 102 5.19 -34.73 1.56
C ALA A 102 5.38 -33.68 0.46
N VAL A 103 5.89 -32.52 0.83
CA VAL A 103 6.15 -31.38 -0.07
C VAL A 103 7.64 -31.07 -0.02
N TYR A 104 8.27 -31.07 -1.19
CA TYR A 104 9.69 -30.78 -1.38
C TYR A 104 9.84 -29.49 -2.19
N LEU A 105 10.75 -28.61 -1.76
CA LEU A 105 10.98 -27.32 -2.37
C LEU A 105 12.48 -27.07 -2.57
N LYS A 106 12.83 -26.62 -3.78
CA LYS A 106 14.12 -26.04 -4.13
C LYS A 106 13.89 -24.64 -4.68
N VAL A 107 14.65 -23.66 -4.19
CA VAL A 107 14.63 -22.27 -4.66
C VAL A 107 16.06 -21.71 -4.71
N PRO A 108 16.38 -20.71 -5.57
CA PRO A 108 17.74 -20.20 -5.72
C PRO A 108 18.38 -19.66 -4.43
N THR A 109 17.58 -19.16 -3.49
CA THR A 109 18.00 -18.57 -2.21
C THR A 109 18.26 -19.58 -1.08
N ILE A 110 18.08 -20.89 -1.33
CA ILE A 110 18.29 -21.96 -0.35
C ILE A 110 19.22 -23.01 -0.96
N SER A 111 20.35 -23.29 -0.30
CA SER A 111 21.37 -24.24 -0.77
C SER A 111 20.92 -25.71 -0.63
N THR A 112 20.14 -26.03 0.39
CA THR A 112 19.54 -27.36 0.63
C THR A 112 18.21 -27.56 -0.12
N VAL A 113 17.59 -28.72 0.08
CA VAL A 113 16.16 -28.97 -0.20
C VAL A 113 15.38 -28.70 1.08
N VAL A 114 14.26 -27.99 0.99
CA VAL A 114 13.31 -27.86 2.11
C VAL A 114 12.26 -28.96 1.96
N SER A 115 12.02 -29.72 3.03
CA SER A 115 10.99 -30.75 3.09
C SER A 115 9.97 -30.39 4.19
N TRP A 116 8.69 -30.56 3.89
CA TRP A 116 7.59 -30.37 4.83
C TRP A 116 6.51 -31.43 4.60
N THR A 117 6.11 -32.12 5.67
CA THR A 117 5.06 -33.14 5.59
C THR A 117 3.77 -32.60 6.17
N SER A 118 2.71 -32.57 5.36
CA SER A 118 1.38 -32.18 5.79
C SER A 118 0.84 -33.14 6.88
N PRO A 119 0.29 -32.63 8.00
CA PRO A 119 -0.34 -33.49 9.01
C PRO A 119 -1.57 -34.21 8.42
N GLU A 120 -2.32 -33.52 7.57
CA GLU A 120 -3.52 -34.01 6.89
C GLU A 120 -3.23 -34.41 5.44
N ARG A 121 -4.16 -35.14 4.81
CA ARG A 121 -4.08 -35.51 3.39
C ARG A 121 -4.32 -34.29 2.50
N LEU A 122 -3.41 -34.02 1.57
CA LEU A 122 -3.53 -32.90 0.65
C LEU A 122 -4.71 -33.08 -0.34
N PRO A 123 -5.36 -31.98 -0.79
CA PRO A 123 -6.47 -32.05 -1.74
C PRO A 123 -6.02 -32.52 -3.12
N VAL A 124 -6.92 -33.15 -3.88
CA VAL A 124 -6.65 -33.59 -5.25
C VAL A 124 -6.52 -32.39 -6.18
N LEU A 125 -5.28 -32.04 -6.52
CA LEU A 125 -4.97 -30.92 -7.41
C LEU A 125 -5.37 -31.20 -8.86
N THR A 126 -5.96 -30.21 -9.52
CA THR A 126 -6.38 -30.25 -10.93
C THR A 126 -5.17 -30.20 -11.88
N LYS A 127 -5.34 -30.64 -13.13
CA LYS A 127 -4.30 -30.52 -14.17
C LYS A 127 -3.94 -29.07 -14.51
N SER A 128 -4.87 -28.14 -14.27
CA SER A 128 -4.68 -26.69 -14.44
C SER A 128 -3.98 -26.01 -13.26
N TRP A 129 -3.81 -26.69 -12.11
CA TRP A 129 -3.16 -26.09 -10.95
C TRP A 129 -1.67 -25.78 -11.21
N ARG A 130 -1.24 -24.60 -10.79
CA ARG A 130 0.14 -24.12 -10.86
C ARG A 130 0.51 -23.52 -9.50
N PRO A 131 1.41 -24.15 -8.73
CA PRO A 131 1.94 -23.55 -7.51
C PRO A 131 2.58 -22.19 -7.82
N SER A 132 2.50 -21.24 -6.89
CA SER A 132 3.16 -19.93 -7.01
C SER A 132 4.18 -19.73 -5.92
N VAL A 133 5.38 -19.28 -6.30
CA VAL A 133 6.47 -18.94 -5.37
C VAL A 133 6.73 -17.44 -5.45
N PHE A 134 6.81 -16.81 -4.28
CA PHE A 134 7.25 -15.43 -4.11
C PHE A 134 8.49 -15.46 -3.19
N LEU A 135 9.66 -15.18 -3.73
CA LEU A 135 10.88 -14.90 -2.99
C LEU A 135 10.82 -13.42 -2.57
N LEU A 136 10.19 -13.09 -1.43
CA LEU A 136 9.98 -11.68 -1.08
C LEU A 136 11.34 -11.00 -0.79
N ASN A 137 12.11 -11.55 0.14
CA ASN A 137 13.51 -11.17 0.37
C ASN A 137 14.36 -12.37 0.83
N ALA A 138 15.62 -12.14 1.22
CA ALA A 138 16.56 -13.19 1.60
C ALA A 138 16.12 -14.05 2.80
N CYS A 139 15.21 -13.55 3.64
CA CYS A 139 14.80 -14.18 4.90
C CYS A 139 13.32 -14.61 4.93
N TYR A 140 12.53 -14.31 3.89
CA TYR A 140 11.10 -14.57 3.86
C TYR A 140 10.63 -14.97 2.44
N ILE A 141 10.02 -16.15 2.33
CA ILE A 141 9.53 -16.73 1.07
C ILE A 141 8.10 -17.25 1.28
N ALA A 142 7.20 -16.99 0.34
CA ALA A 142 5.83 -17.50 0.36
C ALA A 142 5.60 -18.48 -0.82
N VAL A 143 5.10 -19.68 -0.51
CA VAL A 143 4.86 -20.75 -1.49
C VAL A 143 3.42 -21.23 -1.44
N ARG A 144 2.59 -20.79 -2.40
CA ARG A 144 1.22 -21.27 -2.59
C ARG A 144 1.26 -22.62 -3.32
N TYR A 145 1.42 -23.69 -2.54
CA TYR A 145 1.55 -25.07 -3.02
C TYR A 145 0.19 -25.72 -3.37
N ILE A 146 -0.89 -25.32 -2.69
CA ILE A 146 -2.29 -25.74 -2.94
C ILE A 146 -3.22 -24.51 -2.92
N PRO A 147 -4.48 -24.59 -3.39
CA PRO A 147 -5.38 -23.43 -3.48
C PRO A 147 -5.55 -22.64 -2.18
N GLU A 148 -5.78 -23.32 -1.07
CA GLU A 148 -6.18 -22.70 0.22
C GLU A 148 -5.04 -22.48 1.22
N SER A 149 -3.81 -22.92 0.91
CA SER A 149 -2.69 -22.92 1.86
C SER A 149 -1.38 -22.47 1.21
N VAL A 150 -0.57 -21.77 2.01
CA VAL A 150 0.77 -21.29 1.68
C VAL A 150 1.74 -21.84 2.71
N LEU A 151 2.90 -22.32 2.27
CA LEU A 151 4.06 -22.48 3.16
C LEU A 151 4.80 -21.16 3.19
N ILE A 152 4.88 -20.53 4.37
CA ILE A 152 5.79 -19.42 4.63
C ILE A 152 7.09 -20.01 5.14
N LEU A 153 8.20 -19.66 4.51
CA LEU A 153 9.54 -20.01 4.95
C LEU A 153 10.19 -18.75 5.51
N THR A 154 10.66 -18.79 6.76
CA THR A 154 11.34 -17.67 7.42
C THR A 154 12.70 -18.07 8.00
N ARG A 155 13.61 -17.10 8.13
CA ARG A 155 14.81 -17.22 8.97
C ARG A 155 14.65 -16.40 10.25
N PRO A 156 15.27 -16.81 11.39
CA PRO A 156 15.32 -16.00 12.61
C PRO A 156 16.35 -14.85 12.52
N ASP A 157 17.32 -14.95 11.61
CA ASP A 157 18.33 -13.92 11.32
C ASP A 157 18.86 -14.07 9.88
N GLU A 158 19.54 -13.05 9.35
CA GLU A 158 20.06 -13.08 7.96
C GLU A 158 21.11 -14.17 7.71
N ASN A 159 21.98 -14.41 8.70
CA ASN A 159 23.13 -15.29 8.59
C ASN A 159 22.75 -16.76 8.88
N SER A 160 21.58 -17.00 9.48
CA SER A 160 21.01 -18.33 9.68
C SER A 160 20.96 -19.14 8.38
N THR A 161 21.43 -20.37 8.45
CA THR A 161 21.18 -21.41 7.44
C THR A 161 19.88 -22.17 7.71
N ALA A 162 19.30 -22.02 8.91
CA ALA A 162 18.05 -22.64 9.32
C ALA A 162 16.84 -21.89 8.75
N TRP A 163 15.86 -22.65 8.24
CA TRP A 163 14.59 -22.14 7.75
C TRP A 163 13.43 -22.79 8.51
N ASN A 164 12.59 -21.95 9.12
CA ASN A 164 11.33 -22.36 9.71
C ASN A 164 10.26 -22.43 8.62
N VAL A 165 9.45 -23.50 8.59
CA VAL A 165 8.36 -23.69 7.62
C VAL A 165 7.02 -23.64 8.33
N THR A 166 6.22 -22.59 8.09
CA THR A 166 4.91 -22.39 8.71
C THR A 166 3.79 -22.46 7.67
N PRO A 167 2.87 -23.43 7.75
CA PRO A 167 1.69 -23.47 6.89
C PRO A 167 0.67 -22.42 7.34
N VAL A 168 0.13 -21.64 6.40
CA VAL A 168 -0.85 -20.57 6.65
C VAL A 168 -2.00 -20.61 5.65
N SER A 169 -3.22 -20.26 6.08
CA SER A 169 -4.37 -20.20 5.17
C SER A 169 -4.26 -19.01 4.21
N TYR A 170 -4.45 -19.25 2.92
CA TYR A 170 -4.29 -18.23 1.87
C TYR A 170 -5.28 -17.07 2.04
N GLY A 171 -6.57 -17.35 2.30
CA GLY A 171 -7.60 -16.32 2.50
C GLY A 171 -7.65 -15.64 3.87
N ARG A 172 -6.59 -15.66 4.68
CA ARG A 172 -6.60 -15.12 6.07
C ARG A 172 -5.61 -13.96 6.33
N GLY A 173 -5.12 -13.34 5.27
CA GLY A 173 -4.25 -12.16 5.30
C GLY A 173 -3.48 -12.01 3.98
N PHE A 174 -2.39 -11.26 4.01
CA PHE A 174 -1.50 -11.10 2.85
C PHE A 174 -0.03 -10.90 3.26
N CYS A 175 0.86 -11.13 2.30
CA CYS A 175 2.25 -10.66 2.36
C CYS A 175 2.61 -9.95 1.05
N SER A 176 3.35 -8.87 1.14
CA SER A 176 3.80 -8.06 0.01
C SER A 176 5.20 -7.51 0.29
N LEU A 177 5.97 -7.27 -0.76
CA LEU A 177 7.26 -6.62 -0.70
C LEU A 177 7.12 -5.10 -0.93
N ASP A 178 7.86 -4.31 -0.15
CA ASP A 178 8.14 -2.92 -0.47
C ASP A 178 9.18 -2.84 -1.62
N PRO A 179 8.83 -2.31 -2.81
CA PRO A 179 9.72 -2.30 -3.97
C PRO A 179 10.85 -1.25 -3.89
N CYS A 180 10.86 -0.40 -2.85
CA CYS A 180 11.86 0.63 -2.63
C CYS A 180 13.00 0.13 -1.72
N ASN A 181 12.69 -0.71 -0.73
CA ASN A 181 13.62 -1.10 0.34
C ASN A 181 13.63 -2.61 0.69
N GLU A 182 12.82 -3.43 0.02
CA GLU A 182 12.74 -4.90 0.20
C GLU A 182 12.28 -5.40 1.58
N THR A 183 11.64 -4.54 2.38
CA THR A 183 10.90 -4.95 3.59
C THR A 183 9.65 -5.75 3.21
N VAL A 184 9.42 -6.88 3.88
CA VAL A 184 8.16 -7.63 3.75
C VAL A 184 7.08 -6.99 4.62
N VAL A 185 6.05 -6.44 4.01
CA VAL A 185 4.82 -6.05 4.69
C VAL A 185 3.94 -7.28 4.83
N SER A 186 3.51 -7.61 6.05
CA SER A 186 2.67 -8.79 6.31
C SER A 186 1.44 -8.45 7.15
N TYR A 187 0.34 -9.16 6.93
CA TYR A 187 -0.88 -9.01 7.73
C TYR A 187 -1.63 -10.33 7.91
N GLY A 188 -2.37 -10.44 9.01
CA GLY A 188 -3.19 -11.61 9.32
C GLY A 188 -2.33 -12.85 9.55
N SER A 189 -2.69 -13.98 8.92
CA SER A 189 -1.96 -15.25 9.06
C SER A 189 -0.54 -15.24 8.48
N PHE A 190 -0.16 -14.21 7.71
CA PHE A 190 1.17 -14.08 7.12
C PHE A 190 2.18 -13.38 8.04
N SER A 191 1.72 -12.76 9.13
CA SER A 191 2.59 -12.11 10.12
C SER A 191 3.19 -13.15 11.06
N ILE A 192 4.25 -13.82 10.58
CA ILE A 192 5.04 -14.78 11.35
C ILE A 192 5.86 -14.02 12.41
N PRO A 193 5.77 -14.38 13.71
CA PRO A 193 6.62 -13.81 14.75
C PRO A 193 8.11 -14.01 14.44
N GLU A 194 8.96 -13.11 14.95
CA GLU A 194 10.43 -13.19 14.89
C GLU A 194 11.05 -13.16 13.47
N ALA A 195 10.24 -13.09 12.41
CA ALA A 195 10.71 -13.02 11.03
C ALA A 195 11.41 -11.67 10.75
N VAL A 196 12.72 -11.72 10.50
CA VAL A 196 13.53 -10.53 10.20
C VAL A 196 13.20 -9.90 8.84
N HIS A 197 13.47 -8.60 8.72
CA HIS A 197 13.08 -7.77 7.56
C HIS A 197 11.58 -7.84 7.20
N THR A 198 10.74 -8.01 8.22
CA THR A 198 9.29 -7.90 8.10
C THR A 198 8.74 -6.70 8.89
N LEU A 199 7.69 -6.08 8.35
CA LEU A 199 6.79 -5.17 9.02
C LEU A 199 5.44 -5.89 9.18
N ALA A 200 5.18 -6.42 10.37
CA ALA A 200 3.85 -6.92 10.72
C ALA A 200 2.89 -5.74 10.93
N LEU A 201 1.83 -5.68 10.12
CA LEU A 201 0.85 -4.61 10.21
C LEU A 201 -0.05 -4.79 11.45
N PRO A 202 -0.34 -3.72 12.21
CA PRO A 202 -1.34 -3.76 13.27
C PRO A 202 -2.73 -4.00 12.68
N GLN A 203 -3.72 -4.30 13.53
CA GLN A 203 -5.11 -4.53 13.10
C GLN A 203 -5.64 -3.37 12.26
N GLN A 204 -6.09 -3.68 11.05
CA GLN A 204 -6.65 -2.72 10.10
C GLN A 204 -8.20 -2.75 10.15
N PRO A 205 -8.86 -1.61 9.90
CA PRO A 205 -10.32 -1.53 9.80
C PRO A 205 -10.81 -2.14 8.48
N GLY A 206 -12.04 -2.65 8.47
CA GLY A 206 -12.68 -3.21 7.27
C GLY A 206 -13.31 -4.57 7.54
N PRO A 207 -14.19 -5.06 6.65
CA PRO A 207 -14.90 -6.33 6.83
C PRO A 207 -14.03 -7.57 6.51
N SER A 208 -12.95 -7.40 5.75
CA SER A 208 -12.09 -8.48 5.24
C SER A 208 -10.62 -8.21 5.54
N LYS A 209 -9.80 -9.27 5.67
CA LYS A 209 -8.36 -9.17 5.94
C LYS A 209 -7.52 -8.79 4.72
N ASN A 210 -8.12 -8.74 3.54
CA ASN A 210 -7.46 -8.51 2.26
C ASN A 210 -8.02 -7.29 1.52
N ASP A 211 -8.95 -6.55 2.13
CA ASP A 211 -9.69 -5.43 1.51
C ASP A 211 -8.89 -4.11 1.59
N PHE A 212 -7.66 -4.13 1.07
CA PHE A 212 -6.70 -3.04 1.23
C PHE A 212 -5.92 -2.74 -0.04
N PHE A 213 -5.67 -1.46 -0.26
CA PHE A 213 -4.57 -0.97 -1.08
C PHE A 213 -3.40 -0.54 -0.19
N ILE A 214 -2.17 -0.65 -0.70
CA ILE A 214 -0.96 -0.13 -0.07
C ILE A 214 -0.21 0.73 -1.09
N GLU A 215 -0.10 2.03 -0.84
CA GLU A 215 0.80 2.89 -1.58
C GLU A 215 2.20 2.85 -0.94
N TYR A 216 3.22 2.56 -1.75
CA TYR A 216 4.62 2.53 -1.32
C TYR A 216 5.35 3.80 -1.74
N PHE A 217 6.17 4.34 -0.84
CA PHE A 217 7.04 5.49 -1.07
C PHE A 217 8.46 5.16 -0.61
N PRO A 218 9.53 5.78 -1.16
CA PRO A 218 10.90 5.57 -0.67
C PRO A 218 11.15 5.90 0.82
N TRP A 219 10.21 6.56 1.49
CA TRP A 219 10.28 6.94 2.91
C TRP A 219 9.33 6.15 3.83
N GLY A 220 8.43 5.32 3.30
CA GLY A 220 7.37 4.69 4.08
C GLY A 220 6.21 4.21 3.21
N LEU A 221 5.04 3.97 3.81
CA LEU A 221 3.87 3.45 3.10
C LEU A 221 2.54 3.94 3.68
N LEU A 222 1.47 3.78 2.91
CA LEU A 222 0.11 4.20 3.25
C LEU A 222 -0.85 3.03 3.00
N ILE A 223 -1.52 2.57 4.06
CA ILE A 223 -2.52 1.49 4.01
C ILE A 223 -3.90 2.10 3.93
N ILE A 224 -4.68 1.73 2.92
CA ILE A 224 -6.00 2.27 2.61
C ILE A 224 -7.01 1.12 2.54
N PRO A 225 -8.05 1.06 3.39
CA PRO A 225 -9.14 0.10 3.24
C PRO A 225 -10.00 0.46 2.02
N LYS A 226 -10.45 -0.53 1.24
CA LYS A 226 -11.36 -0.25 0.11
C LYS A 226 -12.75 0.13 0.60
N HIS A 227 -13.24 -0.50 1.68
CA HIS A 227 -14.54 -0.23 2.30
C HIS A 227 -14.44 0.18 3.78
N ILE A 228 -15.20 1.20 4.19
CA ILE A 228 -15.19 1.75 5.56
C ILE A 228 -16.60 2.06 6.05
N ASP A 229 -17.05 1.38 7.11
CA ASP A 229 -18.32 1.66 7.78
C ASP A 229 -18.16 2.64 8.95
N ILE A 230 -18.59 3.90 8.75
CA ILE A 230 -18.73 4.88 9.83
C ILE A 230 -20.06 4.61 10.55
N CYS A 231 -20.02 3.73 11.54
CA CYS A 231 -21.15 3.48 12.42
C CYS A 231 -21.34 4.62 13.44
N LYS A 232 -22.59 4.90 13.81
CA LYS A 232 -22.91 5.74 14.98
C LYS A 232 -22.27 5.13 16.23
N SER A 233 -21.57 5.95 16.99
CA SER A 233 -21.10 5.57 18.32
C SER A 233 -22.29 5.33 19.25
N GLY A 234 -22.42 4.10 19.77
CA GLY A 234 -23.20 3.84 20.98
C GLY A 234 -22.54 4.49 22.20
N LEU A 235 -23.21 4.47 23.36
CA LEU A 235 -22.78 5.16 24.59
C LEU A 235 -21.32 4.90 25.02
N CYS A 236 -20.73 3.76 24.65
CA CYS A 236 -19.34 3.40 24.99
C CYS A 236 -18.47 3.02 23.77
N GLY A 237 -18.96 3.13 22.53
CA GLY A 237 -18.30 2.57 21.35
C GLY A 237 -17.85 3.63 20.35
N GLY A 238 -16.55 3.86 20.21
CA GLY A 238 -16.02 4.82 19.21
C GLY A 238 -16.29 4.35 17.77
N GLY A 239 -17.01 5.18 17.00
CA GLY A 239 -17.31 4.87 15.60
C GLY A 239 -16.05 4.82 14.72
N ASN A 240 -15.95 3.80 13.86
CA ASN A 240 -14.79 3.60 13.02
C ASN A 240 -14.71 4.69 11.93
N SER A 241 -13.79 5.62 12.13
CA SER A 241 -13.57 6.80 11.28
C SER A 241 -12.20 6.79 10.59
N LYS A 242 -11.47 5.66 10.68
CA LYS A 242 -10.11 5.52 10.15
C LYS A 242 -10.14 5.36 8.63
N LEU A 243 -9.79 6.42 7.90
CA LEU A 243 -9.64 6.43 6.44
C LEU A 243 -8.39 5.67 5.98
N ALA A 244 -7.30 5.74 6.74
CA ALA A 244 -6.02 5.14 6.35
C ALA A 244 -5.03 5.02 7.53
N MET A 245 -3.86 4.45 7.26
CA MET A 245 -2.70 4.47 8.15
C MET A 245 -1.42 4.73 7.34
N VAL A 246 -0.79 5.90 7.56
CA VAL A 246 0.59 6.12 7.11
C VAL A 246 1.51 5.41 8.10
N ILE A 247 2.47 4.64 7.61
CA ILE A 247 3.59 4.14 8.39
C ILE A 247 4.86 4.79 7.85
N HIS A 248 5.56 5.52 8.71
CA HIS A 248 6.91 6.02 8.43
C HIS A 248 7.89 5.26 9.32
N PRO A 249 8.68 4.32 8.76
CA PRO A 249 9.68 3.56 9.49
C PRO A 249 10.70 4.48 10.20
N PRO A 250 11.35 4.01 11.28
CA PRO A 250 11.18 2.67 11.88
C PRO A 250 9.90 2.49 12.69
N ASN A 251 9.32 3.56 13.27
CA ASN A 251 8.46 3.43 14.45
C ASN A 251 7.19 4.29 14.47
N MET A 252 6.89 5.11 13.45
CA MET A 252 5.74 6.03 13.50
C MET A 252 4.55 5.55 12.67
N PHE A 253 3.38 5.51 13.31
CA PHE A 253 2.10 5.07 12.76
C PHE A 253 1.08 6.21 12.87
N ILE A 254 0.81 6.90 11.75
CA ILE A 254 -0.17 8.00 11.69
C ILE A 254 -1.50 7.44 11.20
N THR A 255 -2.44 7.31 12.11
CA THR A 255 -3.82 6.93 11.79
C THR A 255 -4.56 8.14 11.22
N VAL A 256 -5.05 8.05 9.98
CA VAL A 256 -5.84 9.11 9.35
C VAL A 256 -7.32 8.89 9.71
N GLN A 257 -7.94 9.87 10.36
CA GLN A 257 -9.35 9.82 10.78
C GLN A 257 -10.17 10.97 10.22
N LEU A 258 -11.44 10.69 9.92
CA LEU A 258 -12.44 11.69 9.51
C LEU A 258 -13.43 11.97 10.63
N GLN A 259 -13.32 13.15 11.24
CA GLN A 259 -14.22 13.59 12.30
C GLN A 259 -15.49 14.21 11.68
N PHE A 260 -16.50 13.36 11.51
CA PHE A 260 -17.84 13.73 11.04
C PHE A 260 -18.63 14.59 12.03
N PRO A 261 -19.64 15.36 11.56
CA PRO A 261 -20.65 15.96 12.42
C PRO A 261 -21.46 14.87 13.14
N SER A 262 -21.91 15.16 14.36
CA SER A 262 -22.55 14.14 15.19
C SER A 262 -23.85 13.59 14.57
N LYS A 263 -24.10 12.29 14.80
CA LYS A 263 -25.26 11.49 14.34
C LYS A 263 -25.26 11.02 12.88
N MET A 264 -24.23 11.25 12.08
CA MET A 264 -24.08 10.53 10.80
C MET A 264 -23.81 9.03 11.05
N ALA A 265 -24.32 8.18 10.16
CA ALA A 265 -23.70 6.91 9.80
C ALA A 265 -23.63 6.83 8.28
N LYS A 266 -22.51 6.37 7.72
CA LYS A 266 -22.28 6.26 6.27
C LYS A 266 -21.24 5.16 6.01
N SER A 267 -21.42 4.36 4.97
CA SER A 267 -20.35 3.53 4.40
C SER A 267 -19.63 4.32 3.30
N LEU A 268 -18.30 4.23 3.24
CA LEU A 268 -17.48 4.85 2.20
C LEU A 268 -16.75 3.78 1.39
N GLN A 269 -16.74 3.94 0.07
CA GLN A 269 -15.93 3.13 -0.84
C GLN A 269 -14.82 3.98 -1.48
N TYR A 270 -13.58 3.46 -1.50
CA TYR A 270 -12.44 4.12 -2.16
C TYR A 270 -12.68 4.25 -3.68
N GLU A 271 -12.13 5.28 -4.31
CA GLU A 271 -12.41 5.76 -5.69
C GLU A 271 -13.87 6.21 -5.97
N THR A 272 -14.80 5.95 -5.05
CA THR A 272 -16.23 6.27 -5.19
C THR A 272 -16.63 7.45 -4.31
N ASP A 273 -16.40 7.37 -3.00
CA ASP A 273 -16.64 8.45 -2.03
C ASP A 273 -15.37 9.25 -1.72
N PHE A 274 -14.20 8.60 -1.77
CA PHE A 274 -12.93 9.20 -1.36
C PHE A 274 -11.72 8.60 -2.09
N VAL A 275 -10.69 9.44 -2.31
CA VAL A 275 -9.32 9.00 -2.61
C VAL A 275 -8.35 9.82 -1.78
N LEU A 276 -7.21 9.25 -1.39
CA LEU A 276 -6.21 9.92 -0.56
C LEU A 276 -4.80 9.40 -0.86
N THR A 277 -3.78 10.21 -0.55
CA THR A 277 -2.37 9.85 -0.67
C THR A 277 -1.54 10.64 0.36
N ALA A 278 -0.23 10.37 0.46
CA ALA A 278 0.68 11.04 1.39
C ALA A 278 1.97 11.51 0.70
N LYS A 279 2.52 12.63 1.15
CA LYS A 279 3.75 13.25 0.64
C LYS A 279 4.63 13.67 1.81
N LYS A 280 5.90 13.25 1.82
CA LYS A 280 6.88 13.71 2.80
C LYS A 280 7.54 14.97 2.29
N THR A 281 7.49 16.05 3.07
CA THR A 281 7.94 17.40 2.66
C THR A 281 9.21 17.86 3.37
N SER A 282 9.60 17.21 4.46
CA SER A 282 10.88 17.44 5.16
C SER A 282 11.34 16.15 5.87
N GLU A 283 12.33 16.22 6.76
CA GLU A 283 12.63 15.12 7.69
C GLU A 283 11.48 14.84 8.67
N SER A 284 10.80 15.89 9.14
CA SER A 284 9.78 15.90 10.21
C SER A 284 8.33 16.05 9.73
N ASP A 285 8.10 16.30 8.44
CA ASP A 285 6.78 16.74 7.94
C ASP A 285 6.22 15.81 6.86
N ILE A 286 4.97 15.40 7.06
CA ILE A 286 4.16 14.58 6.14
C ILE A 286 2.83 15.29 5.89
N VAL A 287 2.49 15.50 4.62
CA VAL A 287 1.22 16.05 4.18
C VAL A 287 0.34 14.91 3.65
N VAL A 288 -0.85 14.75 4.23
CA VAL A 288 -1.87 13.82 3.72
C VAL A 288 -2.85 14.62 2.87
N TYR A 289 -3.08 14.19 1.64
CA TYR A 289 -4.07 14.77 0.73
C TYR A 289 -5.28 13.84 0.66
N LEU A 290 -6.49 14.41 0.72
CA LEU A 290 -7.76 13.70 0.67
C LEU A 290 -8.71 14.43 -0.29
N VAL A 291 -9.32 13.68 -1.21
CA VAL A 291 -10.48 14.13 -1.99
C VAL A 291 -11.73 13.45 -1.43
N MET A 292 -12.78 14.24 -1.15
CA MET A 292 -14.09 13.77 -0.71
C MET A 292 -15.16 14.84 -0.96
N ASP A 293 -16.38 14.44 -1.34
CA ASP A 293 -17.53 15.34 -1.61
C ASP A 293 -17.19 16.52 -2.56
N GLY A 294 -16.28 16.31 -3.49
CA GLY A 294 -15.80 17.30 -4.46
C GLY A 294 -14.73 18.29 -3.95
N GLN A 295 -14.33 18.20 -2.68
CA GLN A 295 -13.23 19.00 -2.11
C GLN A 295 -11.89 18.26 -2.22
N LEU A 296 -10.80 18.98 -2.48
CA LEU A 296 -9.43 18.52 -2.18
C LEU A 296 -8.95 19.26 -0.94
N VAL A 297 -8.59 18.52 0.10
CA VAL A 297 -8.10 19.04 1.38
C VAL A 297 -6.74 18.42 1.70
N CYS A 298 -5.82 19.20 2.28
CA CYS A 298 -4.58 18.69 2.84
C CYS A 298 -4.57 18.77 4.37
N TYR A 299 -3.87 17.84 5.01
CA TYR A 299 -3.55 17.85 6.43
C TYR A 299 -2.04 17.76 6.59
N ASN A 300 -1.43 18.81 7.12
CA ASN A 300 0.00 18.90 7.39
C ASN A 300 0.27 18.33 8.79
N TYR A 301 1.10 17.29 8.89
CA TYR A 301 1.48 16.65 10.14
C TYR A 301 2.99 16.74 10.37
N SER A 302 3.38 17.37 11.48
CA SER A 302 4.76 17.54 11.93
C SER A 302 5.04 16.66 13.15
N PHE A 303 6.22 16.04 13.22
CA PHE A 303 6.65 15.21 14.35
C PHE A 303 8.11 15.46 14.75
N ASP A 304 8.44 15.19 16.01
CA ASP A 304 9.81 15.24 16.52
C ASP A 304 10.59 14.00 16.05
N ILE A 305 11.56 14.17 15.15
CA ILE A 305 12.41 13.10 14.60
C ILE A 305 13.11 12.23 15.67
N ARG A 306 13.24 12.71 16.92
CA ARG A 306 13.83 11.95 18.04
C ARG A 306 12.95 10.78 18.49
N ILE A 307 11.65 10.80 18.19
CA ILE A 307 10.72 9.72 18.53
C ILE A 307 10.77 8.58 17.49
N ASN A 308 11.04 8.89 16.22
CA ASN A 308 11.09 7.93 15.12
C ASN A 308 12.53 7.40 14.90
N LYS A 309 13.06 6.67 15.90
CA LYS A 309 14.42 6.08 15.86
C LYS A 309 14.39 4.57 16.13
N PRO A 310 15.35 3.78 15.60
CA PRO A 310 15.42 2.34 15.87
C PRO A 310 15.47 2.04 17.38
N GLY A 311 14.86 0.93 17.80
CA GLY A 311 14.78 0.53 19.21
C GLY A 311 13.88 1.41 20.10
N LYS A 312 13.18 2.41 19.55
CA LYS A 312 12.06 3.08 20.25
C LYS A 312 10.76 2.27 20.14
N PRO A 313 9.81 2.44 21.08
CA PRO A 313 8.48 1.84 20.95
C PRO A 313 7.67 2.50 19.82
N HIS A 314 6.66 1.79 19.31
CA HIS A 314 5.78 2.28 18.24
C HIS A 314 5.00 3.54 18.68
N VAL A 315 5.19 4.62 17.93
CA VAL A 315 4.50 5.91 18.14
C VAL A 315 3.22 5.92 17.33
N ASN A 316 2.09 5.78 18.02
CA ASN A 316 0.75 5.82 17.42
C ASN A 316 0.14 7.21 17.58
N VAL A 317 -0.11 7.88 16.47
CA VAL A 317 -0.61 9.26 16.40
C VAL A 317 -1.79 9.36 15.44
N VAL A 318 -2.56 10.46 15.48
CA VAL A 318 -3.81 10.58 14.72
C VAL A 318 -3.89 11.92 13.99
N ALA A 319 -3.93 11.86 12.65
CA ALA A 319 -4.29 13.00 11.79
C ALA A 319 -5.81 13.05 11.67
N LYS A 320 -6.46 14.12 12.16
CA LYS A 320 -7.92 14.24 12.21
C LYS A 320 -8.43 15.31 11.25
N PHE A 321 -8.94 14.88 10.10
CA PHE A 321 -9.71 15.73 9.21
C PHE A 321 -11.02 16.13 9.89
N LYS A 322 -11.14 17.40 10.28
CA LYS A 322 -12.34 17.97 10.92
C LYS A 322 -13.33 18.40 9.85
N THR A 323 -14.61 18.06 10.06
CA THR A 323 -15.69 18.44 9.14
C THR A 323 -16.90 19.03 9.86
N PHE A 324 -17.71 19.77 9.11
CA PHE A 324 -18.97 20.37 9.53
C PHE A 324 -20.00 20.26 8.39
N PHE A 325 -21.27 20.56 8.66
CA PHE A 325 -22.27 20.79 7.61
C PHE A 325 -22.44 22.30 7.42
N SER A 326 -22.45 22.78 6.18
CA SER A 326 -22.77 24.18 5.88
C SER A 326 -24.22 24.52 6.26
N ALA A 327 -24.54 25.82 6.37
CA ALA A 327 -25.90 26.26 6.67
C ALA A 327 -26.92 25.82 5.58
N GLU A 328 -26.49 25.82 4.32
CA GLU A 328 -27.26 25.32 3.18
C GLU A 328 -27.48 23.81 3.25
N GLU A 329 -26.44 23.05 3.58
CA GLU A 329 -26.54 21.60 3.71
C GLU A 329 -27.46 21.22 4.87
N LEU A 330 -27.37 21.94 6.00
CA LEU A 330 -28.30 21.81 7.12
C LEU A 330 -29.75 22.16 6.74
N ALA A 331 -29.98 22.98 5.72
CA ALA A 331 -31.31 23.22 5.18
C ALA A 331 -31.80 22.04 4.33
N LYS A 332 -30.97 21.50 3.43
CA LYS A 332 -31.28 20.30 2.62
C LYS A 332 -31.59 19.09 3.48
N ILE A 333 -30.77 18.82 4.51
CA ILE A 333 -30.98 17.74 5.48
C ILE A 333 -32.34 17.89 6.19
N LYS A 334 -32.73 19.12 6.55
CA LYS A 334 -34.04 19.39 7.19
C LYS A 334 -35.21 19.17 6.22
N ALA A 335 -35.09 19.64 4.98
CA ALA A 335 -36.10 19.46 3.94
C ALA A 335 -36.34 17.98 3.64
N ALA A 336 -35.28 17.25 3.24
CA ALA A 336 -35.38 15.82 2.95
C ALA A 336 -35.93 15.00 4.14
N LYS A 337 -35.60 15.37 5.39
CA LYS A 337 -36.19 14.74 6.57
C LYS A 337 -37.70 15.03 6.72
N ALA A 338 -38.15 16.24 6.42
CA ALA A 338 -39.58 16.58 6.44
C ALA A 338 -40.35 15.80 5.36
N ASP A 339 -39.76 15.70 4.16
CA ASP A 339 -40.31 14.98 3.01
C ASP A 339 -40.14 13.45 3.09
N LYS A 340 -39.54 12.94 4.17
CA LYS A 340 -39.17 11.53 4.41
C LYS A 340 -38.27 10.91 3.32
N GLN A 341 -37.54 11.73 2.57
CA GLN A 341 -36.65 11.29 1.51
C GLN A 341 -35.28 10.85 2.06
N ALA A 342 -34.67 9.86 1.40
CA ALA A 342 -33.28 9.51 1.64
C ALA A 342 -32.37 10.60 1.06
N TYR A 343 -31.45 11.12 1.88
CA TYR A 343 -30.49 12.15 1.49
C TYR A 343 -29.11 11.82 2.06
N VAL A 344 -28.09 11.85 1.21
CA VAL A 344 -26.68 11.65 1.60
C VAL A 344 -26.06 13.04 1.78
N PRO A 345 -25.76 13.49 3.01
CA PRO A 345 -25.24 14.83 3.23
C PRO A 345 -23.77 14.94 2.80
N ARG A 346 -23.43 16.00 2.06
CA ARG A 346 -22.03 16.40 1.81
C ARG A 346 -21.43 17.02 3.06
N VAL A 347 -20.20 16.66 3.41
CA VAL A 347 -19.46 17.34 4.48
C VAL A 347 -18.62 18.50 3.93
N THR A 348 -18.38 19.51 4.76
CA THR A 348 -17.43 20.59 4.47
C THR A 348 -16.22 20.47 5.40
N PHE A 349 -15.01 20.61 4.87
CA PHE A 349 -13.78 20.53 5.67
C PHE A 349 -13.48 21.84 6.40
N ALA A 350 -13.14 21.76 7.69
CA ALA A 350 -12.83 22.94 8.51
C ALA A 350 -11.36 23.38 8.35
N GLU A 351 -11.15 24.62 7.92
CA GLU A 351 -9.82 25.20 7.74
C GLU A 351 -9.20 25.61 9.08
N ASN A 352 -7.89 25.36 9.24
CA ASN A 352 -7.06 25.71 10.39
C ASN A 352 -5.57 25.58 10.03
N ASP A 353 -4.67 25.72 11.01
CA ASP A 353 -3.21 25.74 10.76
C ASP A 353 -2.69 24.44 10.11
N THR A 354 -3.19 23.28 10.54
CA THR A 354 -2.78 21.98 9.98
C THR A 354 -3.62 21.57 8.77
N GLN A 355 -4.92 21.88 8.74
CA GLN A 355 -5.84 21.43 7.70
C GLN A 355 -6.31 22.58 6.78
N LYS A 356 -6.09 22.46 5.46
CA LYS A 356 -6.42 23.51 4.48
C LYS A 356 -7.15 22.95 3.27
N VAL A 357 -8.21 23.63 2.82
CA VAL A 357 -8.95 23.24 1.61
C VAL A 357 -8.26 23.86 0.40
N ILE A 358 -7.73 23.01 -0.48
CA ILE A 358 -6.99 23.41 -1.69
C ILE A 358 -7.97 23.69 -2.84
N VAL A 359 -8.95 22.80 -3.03
CA VAL A 359 -10.03 22.97 -4.02
C VAL A 359 -11.35 22.79 -3.31
N ARG A 360 -12.26 23.78 -3.42
CA ARG A 360 -13.52 23.79 -2.65
C ARG A 360 -14.64 22.95 -3.28
N GLU A 361 -14.69 22.85 -4.60
CA GLU A 361 -15.66 21.99 -5.32
C GLU A 361 -15.05 21.51 -6.65
N GLY A 362 -15.64 20.46 -7.25
CA GLY A 362 -15.25 19.95 -8.57
C GLY A 362 -14.04 19.00 -8.59
N SER A 363 -13.53 18.56 -7.44
CA SER A 363 -12.44 17.57 -7.40
C SER A 363 -12.91 16.17 -7.81
N PRO A 364 -12.14 15.44 -8.64
CA PRO A 364 -12.48 14.12 -9.15
C PRO A 364 -12.31 13.00 -8.10
N LEU A 365 -13.23 12.04 -8.10
CA LEU A 365 -13.14 10.80 -7.31
C LEU A 365 -12.88 9.58 -8.20
N SER A 366 -13.77 9.34 -9.16
CA SER A 366 -13.74 8.16 -10.04
C SER A 366 -12.74 8.29 -11.20
N GLN A 367 -11.48 8.55 -10.89
CA GLN A 367 -10.34 8.69 -11.83
C GLN A 367 -9.13 7.84 -11.41
N GLY A 368 -9.34 6.82 -10.59
CA GLY A 368 -8.30 5.99 -10.00
C GLY A 368 -7.66 6.62 -8.75
N HIS A 369 -6.69 5.91 -8.17
CA HIS A 369 -5.82 6.37 -7.08
C HIS A 369 -5.34 7.83 -7.19
N LEU A 370 -5.23 8.48 -6.04
CA LEU A 370 -4.54 9.76 -5.87
C LEU A 370 -3.04 9.49 -5.66
N LEU A 371 -2.16 10.26 -6.28
CA LEU A 371 -0.71 9.95 -6.36
C LEU A 371 0.18 11.19 -6.18
N THR A 372 1.45 10.95 -5.85
CA THR A 372 2.50 11.97 -5.70
C THR A 372 3.77 11.56 -6.44
N GLU A 373 4.75 12.47 -6.59
CA GLU A 373 6.08 12.18 -7.17
C GLU A 373 6.96 11.28 -6.31
N GLN A 374 6.42 10.83 -5.18
CA GLN A 374 7.05 9.92 -4.23
C GLN A 374 6.37 8.55 -4.24
N THR A 375 5.21 8.38 -4.90
CA THR A 375 4.50 7.11 -4.97
C THR A 375 5.21 6.18 -5.96
N ALA A 376 5.88 5.14 -5.44
CA ALA A 376 6.65 4.19 -6.22
C ALA A 376 5.77 3.10 -6.87
N ALA A 377 4.80 2.59 -6.12
CA ALA A 377 3.82 1.62 -6.59
C ALA A 377 2.59 1.60 -5.67
N VAL A 378 1.49 1.04 -6.18
CA VAL A 378 0.34 0.62 -5.39
C VAL A 378 0.22 -0.90 -5.46
N TYR A 379 0.00 -1.54 -4.32
CA TYR A 379 -0.30 -2.96 -4.23
C TYR A 379 -1.76 -3.16 -3.79
N ASP A 380 -2.46 -4.08 -4.46
CA ASP A 380 -3.80 -4.52 -4.08
C ASP A 380 -3.72 -5.85 -3.32
N ALA A 381 -4.07 -5.83 -2.04
CA ALA A 381 -4.06 -7.01 -1.17
C ALA A 381 -5.17 -8.02 -1.46
N GLU A 382 -6.18 -7.63 -2.25
CA GLU A 382 -7.27 -8.50 -2.67
C GLU A 382 -6.87 -9.31 -3.89
N THR A 383 -6.25 -8.68 -4.91
CA THR A 383 -5.83 -9.38 -6.13
C THR A 383 -4.39 -9.89 -6.07
N GLY A 384 -3.57 -9.37 -5.14
CA GLY A 384 -2.15 -9.70 -5.01
C GLY A 384 -1.26 -9.07 -6.08
N MET A 385 -1.76 -7.99 -6.70
CA MET A 385 -1.17 -7.36 -7.87
C MET A 385 -0.47 -6.04 -7.53
N TYR A 386 0.59 -5.73 -8.28
CA TYR A 386 1.31 -4.47 -8.22
C TYR A 386 0.97 -3.59 -9.42
N TYR A 387 0.81 -2.30 -9.15
CA TYR A 387 0.58 -1.27 -10.14
C TYR A 387 1.63 -0.18 -9.97
N SER A 388 2.24 0.29 -11.06
CA SER A 388 3.16 1.42 -11.04
C SER A 388 3.02 2.23 -12.33
N ASN A 389 3.69 3.37 -12.40
CA ASN A 389 3.75 4.23 -13.58
C ASN A 389 5.21 4.61 -13.90
N PRO A 390 5.48 5.22 -15.07
CA PRO A 390 6.86 5.54 -15.49
C PRO A 390 7.63 6.54 -14.61
N ILE A 391 7.02 7.08 -13.55
CA ILE A 391 7.67 7.90 -12.54
C ILE A 391 7.96 7.05 -11.31
N GLY A 392 6.95 6.36 -10.77
CA GLY A 392 7.09 5.48 -9.62
C GLY A 392 8.11 4.36 -9.82
N MET A 393 8.20 3.78 -11.03
CA MET A 393 9.21 2.77 -11.36
C MET A 393 10.65 3.26 -11.13
N LYS A 394 10.94 4.55 -11.37
CA LYS A 394 12.26 5.17 -11.15
C LYS A 394 12.64 5.29 -9.67
N LEU A 395 11.67 5.10 -8.77
CA LEU A 395 11.84 5.07 -7.32
C LEU A 395 12.12 3.64 -6.81
N THR A 396 12.05 2.63 -7.68
CA THR A 396 12.30 1.21 -7.38
C THR A 396 13.55 0.71 -8.10
N LYS A 397 14.03 -0.47 -7.70
CA LYS A 397 15.04 -1.23 -8.47
C LYS A 397 14.49 -2.49 -9.11
N VAL A 398 13.25 -2.86 -8.76
CA VAL A 398 12.68 -4.19 -8.99
C VAL A 398 11.59 -4.21 -10.07
N PHE A 399 11.03 -3.05 -10.45
CA PHE A 399 10.10 -2.93 -11.57
C PHE A 399 10.79 -2.26 -12.77
N ARG A 400 10.73 -2.91 -13.93
CA ARG A 400 11.27 -2.37 -15.21
C ARG A 400 10.24 -2.30 -16.32
N GLU A 401 9.16 -3.08 -16.23
CA GLU A 401 8.15 -3.17 -17.27
C GLU A 401 6.74 -3.00 -16.69
N ILE A 402 5.84 -2.47 -17.52
CA ILE A 402 4.40 -2.37 -17.26
C ILE A 402 3.62 -3.00 -18.41
N VAL A 403 2.40 -3.46 -18.12
CA VAL A 403 1.48 -3.90 -19.17
C VAL A 403 1.22 -2.76 -20.16
N ALA A 404 1.39 -3.05 -21.44
CA ALA A 404 1.15 -2.12 -22.53
C ALA A 404 -0.35 -1.74 -22.61
N PRO A 405 -0.71 -0.49 -22.96
CA PRO A 405 -2.10 -0.14 -23.24
C PRO A 405 -2.66 -0.99 -24.37
N ALA A 406 -3.94 -1.38 -24.26
CA ALA A 406 -4.64 -2.03 -25.35
C ALA A 406 -4.62 -1.12 -26.61
N PRO A 407 -4.35 -1.66 -27.81
CA PRO A 407 -4.30 -0.86 -29.03
C PRO A 407 -5.69 -0.31 -29.34
N LYS A 408 -5.83 1.03 -29.35
CA LYS A 408 -7.08 1.71 -29.71
C LYS A 408 -7.51 1.30 -31.12
N GLY A 409 -8.62 0.55 -31.24
CA GLY A 409 -9.25 0.23 -32.52
C GLY A 409 -9.41 -1.26 -32.87
N MET A 410 -9.02 -2.21 -32.01
CA MET A 410 -9.49 -3.60 -32.18
C MET A 410 -10.89 -3.77 -31.56
N PRO A 411 -11.87 -4.36 -32.28
CA PRO A 411 -13.14 -4.77 -31.68
C PRO A 411 -12.89 -5.93 -30.72
N GLU A 412 -13.67 -6.00 -29.64
CA GLU A 412 -13.63 -7.13 -28.72
C GLU A 412 -13.98 -8.44 -29.46
N LYS A 413 -12.99 -9.34 -29.57
CA LYS A 413 -13.28 -10.74 -29.87
C LYS A 413 -13.88 -11.37 -28.62
N SER A 414 -15.21 -11.38 -28.56
CA SER A 414 -15.96 -12.16 -27.58
C SER A 414 -15.47 -13.61 -27.59
N VAL A 415 -15.03 -14.09 -26.43
CA VAL A 415 -14.62 -15.49 -26.24
C VAL A 415 -15.89 -16.30 -25.95
N PRO A 416 -16.34 -17.20 -26.86
CA PRO A 416 -17.55 -17.98 -26.63
C PRO A 416 -17.25 -19.13 -25.66
N GLY A 417 -17.78 -19.08 -24.43
CA GLY A 417 -17.41 -20.11 -23.44
C GLY A 417 -18.20 -20.25 -22.14
N ALA A 418 -19.16 -19.38 -21.82
CA ALA A 418 -20.00 -19.55 -20.62
C ALA A 418 -21.33 -18.78 -20.72
N SER A 419 -22.37 -19.42 -21.24
CA SER A 419 -23.75 -19.00 -21.00
C SER A 419 -24.42 -20.05 -20.13
N GLU A 420 -24.88 -19.66 -18.95
CA GLU A 420 -25.91 -20.42 -18.26
C GLU A 420 -27.24 -20.34 -19.05
N ALA A 421 -28.15 -21.26 -18.75
CA ALA A 421 -29.39 -21.41 -19.50
C ALA A 421 -30.56 -20.69 -18.81
N ALA A 422 -31.27 -19.87 -19.57
CA ALA A 422 -32.63 -19.40 -19.27
C ALA A 422 -33.52 -19.63 -20.51
N PRO A 423 -34.82 -19.96 -20.34
CA PRO A 423 -35.59 -20.62 -21.40
C PRO A 423 -36.14 -19.69 -22.48
N SER A 424 -36.33 -20.27 -23.65
CA SER A 424 -36.87 -19.67 -24.87
C SER A 424 -38.33 -19.19 -24.75
N GLN A 425 -38.61 -18.03 -25.33
CA GLN A 425 -39.85 -17.77 -26.08
C GLN A 425 -39.50 -17.25 -27.47
N ALA A 426 -40.36 -17.50 -28.46
CA ALA A 426 -40.09 -17.24 -29.87
C ALA A 426 -41.22 -16.44 -30.52
N THR A 427 -40.84 -15.52 -31.42
CA THR A 427 -41.73 -14.96 -32.44
C THR A 427 -40.95 -14.54 -33.67
N ASN A 428 -41.56 -14.71 -34.86
CA ASN A 428 -40.95 -14.39 -36.15
C ASN A 428 -41.06 -12.89 -36.47
N ALA A 429 -40.05 -12.34 -37.16
CA ALA A 429 -40.26 -11.52 -38.37
C ALA A 429 -38.94 -11.26 -39.13
N GLN A 430 -38.91 -11.68 -40.40
CA GLN A 430 -38.07 -11.11 -41.47
C GLN A 430 -39.05 -10.54 -42.52
N PRO A 431 -38.68 -9.56 -43.37
CA PRO A 431 -38.11 -9.93 -44.68
C PRO A 431 -37.13 -8.90 -45.31
N ALA A 432 -36.53 -9.28 -46.45
CA ALA A 432 -35.87 -8.46 -47.50
C ALA A 432 -34.73 -7.47 -47.09
N ALA A 433 -33.51 -7.46 -47.63
CA ALA A 433 -32.84 -7.99 -48.83
C ALA A 433 -32.88 -7.11 -50.11
N GLU A 434 -31.73 -6.53 -50.46
CA GLU A 434 -31.14 -6.34 -51.81
C GLU A 434 -29.59 -6.28 -51.60
N THR A 435 -28.68 -6.93 -52.37
CA THR A 435 -28.22 -6.72 -53.76
C THR A 435 -27.77 -5.28 -54.10
N ALA A 436 -26.62 -5.01 -54.76
CA ALA A 436 -25.55 -5.90 -55.25
C ALA A 436 -24.23 -5.13 -55.56
N VAL A 437 -23.16 -5.87 -55.88
CA VAL A 437 -22.05 -5.54 -56.81
C VAL A 437 -21.12 -4.36 -56.48
N ALA A 438 -19.81 -4.66 -56.46
CA ALA A 438 -18.71 -3.70 -56.64
C ALA A 438 -18.11 -3.83 -58.06
N PRO A 439 -17.30 -2.86 -58.50
CA PRO A 439 -16.20 -3.18 -59.41
C PRO A 439 -14.84 -2.70 -58.88
N SER A 440 -13.81 -3.50 -59.19
CA SER A 440 -12.40 -3.21 -58.99
C SER A 440 -11.85 -2.19 -59.99
N ALA A 441 -10.70 -1.57 -59.70
CA ALA A 441 -9.40 -1.96 -60.31
C ALA A 441 -8.34 -0.84 -60.27
N THR A 442 -7.06 -1.23 -60.06
CA THR A 442 -5.82 -0.62 -60.63
C THR A 442 -5.51 0.88 -60.39
N SER A 443 -4.27 1.39 -60.46
CA SER A 443 -2.91 0.82 -60.39
C SER A 443 -1.92 2.00 -60.34
N GLY A 444 -0.78 1.89 -59.66
CA GLY A 444 0.26 2.94 -59.77
C GLY A 444 1.44 2.79 -58.83
N SER A 445 2.59 2.39 -59.39
CA SER A 445 3.93 2.66 -58.87
C SER A 445 4.75 3.15 -60.08
N PRO A 446 5.70 4.08 -59.93
CA PRO A 446 7.07 3.62 -59.65
C PRO A 446 7.93 4.53 -58.74
N GLU A 447 9.03 3.92 -58.29
CA GLU A 447 10.32 4.49 -57.84
C GLU A 447 11.12 5.12 -59.04
N PRO A 448 12.42 5.52 -58.93
CA PRO A 448 13.35 5.64 -57.78
C PRO A 448 14.14 6.99 -57.71
N ALA A 449 15.03 7.15 -56.71
CA ALA A 449 16.39 7.74 -56.86
C ALA A 449 17.27 7.60 -55.58
N ALA A 450 18.59 7.42 -55.76
CA ALA A 450 19.66 7.50 -54.72
C ALA A 450 20.37 8.89 -54.79
N GLU A 451 21.41 9.27 -54.03
CA GLU A 451 22.31 8.58 -53.06
C GLU A 451 22.52 9.47 -51.79
N VAL A 452 23.65 9.73 -51.09
CA VAL A 452 25.12 9.58 -51.28
C VAL A 452 25.83 9.20 -49.94
N THR A 453 26.96 8.49 -49.97
CA THR A 453 27.77 8.06 -48.79
C THR A 453 28.52 9.15 -48.01
N ALA A 454 28.88 8.89 -46.73
CA ALA A 454 30.26 9.02 -46.19
C ALA A 454 30.44 8.43 -44.75
N ALA A 455 31.64 7.91 -44.44
CA ALA A 455 32.09 7.51 -43.09
C ALA A 455 33.64 7.51 -42.97
N PRO A 456 34.21 7.60 -41.75
CA PRO A 456 35.45 6.88 -41.37
C PRO A 456 35.25 6.06 -40.07
N ALA A 457 35.74 4.82 -39.92
CA ALA A 457 37.14 4.37 -39.77
C ALA A 457 37.78 4.82 -38.42
N THR A 458 37.74 4.04 -37.32
CA THR A 458 38.43 2.76 -36.96
C THR A 458 39.88 2.89 -36.44
N SER A 459 40.10 2.55 -35.16
CA SER A 459 41.39 2.10 -34.62
C SER A 459 41.23 1.33 -33.29
N GLU A 460 41.69 0.08 -33.27
CA GLU A 460 41.92 -0.82 -32.11
C GLU A 460 43.45 -1.08 -32.02
N PRO A 461 44.01 -1.88 -31.09
CA PRO A 461 43.56 -2.32 -29.76
C PRO A 461 44.68 -2.14 -28.69
N GLU A 462 44.50 -2.63 -27.45
CA GLU A 462 45.60 -3.25 -26.68
C GLU A 462 45.06 -4.21 -25.58
N ALA A 463 45.90 -5.09 -25.03
CA ALA A 463 45.52 -6.20 -24.15
C ALA A 463 46.63 -6.57 -23.14
N GLU A 464 46.42 -7.64 -22.36
CA GLU A 464 47.32 -8.21 -21.32
C GLU A 464 47.48 -7.37 -20.03
N ALA A 465 47.77 -7.93 -18.84
CA ALA A 465 47.58 -9.30 -18.33
C ALA A 465 47.62 -9.34 -16.78
N THR A 466 47.28 -10.52 -16.23
CA THR A 466 47.62 -11.08 -14.90
C THR A 466 48.44 -10.26 -13.88
N ALA A 467 47.97 -10.19 -12.62
CA ALA A 467 48.58 -10.93 -11.50
C ALA A 467 47.89 -10.64 -10.13
N ALA A 468 47.92 -11.62 -9.23
CA ALA A 468 47.84 -11.42 -7.78
C ALA A 468 49.24 -11.66 -7.17
N PRO A 469 49.53 -11.10 -5.98
CA PRO A 469 50.09 -12.00 -4.96
C PRO A 469 49.69 -11.70 -3.50
N ALA A 470 49.62 -12.79 -2.72
CA ALA A 470 50.07 -13.00 -1.34
C ALA A 470 49.73 -12.00 -0.19
N ALA A 471 49.43 -12.59 0.97
CA ALA A 471 49.38 -11.92 2.27
C ALA A 471 50.75 -11.91 2.97
N PRO A 472 50.95 -11.03 3.99
CA PRO A 472 52.02 -11.15 4.99
C PRO A 472 51.54 -11.79 6.30
N THR A 473 52.47 -12.42 7.02
CA THR A 473 52.28 -13.04 8.36
C THR A 473 53.53 -12.75 9.23
N VAL A 474 53.43 -12.91 10.56
CA VAL A 474 54.52 -12.80 11.58
C VAL A 474 54.87 -11.33 11.96
N ALA A 475 54.35 -10.80 13.08
CA ALA A 475 54.90 -10.76 14.47
C ALA A 475 55.92 -9.60 14.70
N THR A 476 56.27 -9.11 15.91
CA THR A 476 56.18 -9.64 17.30
C THR A 476 56.17 -8.49 18.34
N GLY A 477 55.86 -8.77 19.63
CA GLY A 477 56.05 -7.87 20.81
C GLY A 477 54.76 -7.73 21.65
N GLU A 478 54.57 -8.41 22.81
CA GLU A 478 55.23 -8.29 24.13
C GLU A 478 55.01 -6.91 24.80
N HIS A 479 54.11 -6.74 25.78
CA HIS A 479 54.02 -7.40 27.10
C HIS A 479 52.53 -7.45 27.58
N ALA A 480 52.04 -8.51 28.26
CA ALA A 480 52.23 -8.89 29.68
C ALA A 480 51.43 -7.98 30.68
N ALA A 481 50.80 -8.50 31.75
CA ALA A 481 50.79 -9.87 32.28
C ALA A 481 49.49 -10.18 33.09
N GLU A 482 49.36 -11.46 33.48
CA GLU A 482 48.62 -11.97 34.66
C GLU A 482 47.07 -11.90 34.71
N SER A 483 46.36 -12.90 35.26
CA SER A 483 46.78 -14.22 35.76
C SER A 483 45.63 -15.24 35.85
N SER A 484 46.00 -16.53 35.90
CA SER A 484 45.40 -17.65 36.67
C SER A 484 43.86 -17.88 36.68
N ASP A 485 43.34 -19.10 36.48
CA ASP A 485 44.04 -20.36 36.18
C ASP A 485 43.15 -21.49 35.61
N ALA A 486 43.85 -22.48 35.05
CA ALA A 486 43.63 -23.94 35.14
C ALA A 486 42.19 -24.49 35.39
N SER A 487 41.62 -25.36 34.53
CA SER A 487 41.98 -26.80 34.33
C SER A 487 40.91 -27.73 34.95
N ALA A 488 40.50 -28.87 34.37
CA ALA A 488 40.63 -29.39 33.00
C ALA A 488 39.68 -30.61 32.82
N ALA A 489 39.73 -31.21 31.61
CA ALA A 489 39.51 -32.63 31.33
C ALA A 489 38.11 -33.27 31.54
N ALA A 490 37.44 -33.48 30.41
CA ALA A 490 36.91 -34.76 29.93
C ALA A 490 36.15 -35.72 30.88
N ALA A 491 34.87 -35.99 30.54
CA ALA A 491 34.40 -37.35 30.23
C ALA A 491 33.01 -37.35 29.53
N SER A 492 32.82 -38.25 28.58
CA SER A 492 31.53 -38.91 28.29
C SER A 492 31.65 -40.34 28.87
N PRO A 493 30.56 -41.01 29.33
CA PRO A 493 29.54 -41.49 28.38
C PRO A 493 28.07 -41.58 28.89
N GLU A 494 27.16 -41.64 27.92
CA GLU A 494 26.04 -42.60 27.78
C GLU A 494 25.44 -43.31 29.02
N ALA A 495 24.15 -43.07 29.29
CA ALA A 495 23.15 -44.10 29.67
C ALA A 495 21.71 -43.51 29.62
N ALA A 496 20.69 -44.35 29.45
CA ALA A 496 19.29 -43.93 29.30
C ALA A 496 18.43 -44.21 30.55
N ALA A 497 17.42 -43.36 30.80
CA ALA A 497 16.31 -43.69 31.70
C ALA A 497 15.01 -42.91 31.36
N ALA A 498 13.95 -43.66 31.13
CA ALA A 498 12.54 -43.26 31.18
C ALA A 498 11.77 -44.44 31.84
N PRO A 499 10.46 -44.37 32.18
CA PRO A 499 9.51 -43.26 32.03
C PRO A 499 8.75 -42.90 33.33
N ALA A 500 7.86 -41.89 33.27
CA ALA A 500 6.76 -41.73 34.22
C ALA A 500 5.54 -40.99 33.60
N THR A 501 4.43 -41.71 33.45
CA THR A 501 3.05 -41.20 33.23
C THR A 501 2.20 -41.69 34.44
N PRO A 502 0.87 -41.44 34.59
CA PRO A 502 -0.08 -40.74 33.70
C PRO A 502 -1.07 -39.76 34.40
N LYS A 503 -1.85 -39.03 33.59
CA LYS A 503 -3.32 -38.82 33.62
C LYS A 503 -3.69 -37.74 32.57
N GLU A 504 -4.67 -37.87 31.66
CA GLU A 504 -6.11 -38.26 31.75
C GLU A 504 -6.95 -37.24 32.56
N GLU A 505 -8.10 -36.73 32.10
CA GLU A 505 -8.92 -37.07 30.91
C GLU A 505 -9.64 -35.79 30.35
N PRO A 506 -10.70 -35.77 29.49
CA PRO A 506 -10.71 -34.87 28.33
C PRO A 506 -11.95 -33.96 28.22
N ALA A 507 -12.11 -33.30 27.07
CA ALA A 507 -13.40 -32.87 26.54
C ALA A 507 -13.40 -32.97 25.00
N ALA A 508 -14.47 -33.50 24.41
CA ALA A 508 -14.58 -33.73 22.97
C ALA A 508 -15.82 -33.05 22.35
N GLU A 509 -15.63 -32.63 21.11
CA GLU A 509 -16.54 -32.23 20.02
C GLU A 509 -18.07 -32.22 20.20
N ALA A 510 -18.70 -31.22 19.58
CA ALA A 510 -19.96 -31.40 18.85
C ALA A 510 -20.05 -30.43 17.65
N SER A 511 -20.47 -30.90 16.48
CA SER A 511 -20.79 -30.08 15.30
C SER A 511 -22.32 -29.97 15.11
N ALA A 512 -22.84 -28.78 14.81
CA ALA A 512 -24.19 -28.60 14.25
C ALA A 512 -24.40 -27.21 13.60
N ALA A 513 -25.15 -27.19 12.50
CA ALA A 513 -25.81 -26.03 11.88
C ALA A 513 -26.85 -26.56 10.86
N PRO A 514 -27.80 -25.75 10.34
CA PRO A 514 -28.26 -24.42 10.74
C PRO A 514 -29.78 -24.39 11.09
N GLY A 515 -30.37 -23.23 11.43
CA GLY A 515 -31.83 -23.06 11.27
C GLY A 515 -32.53 -21.89 11.99
N VAL A 516 -33.40 -21.22 11.22
CA VAL A 516 -34.62 -20.48 11.63
C VAL A 516 -34.44 -19.14 12.39
N ALA A 517 -35.31 -18.18 12.08
CA ALA A 517 -35.39 -16.84 12.67
C ALA A 517 -36.68 -16.66 13.50
N PRO A 518 -36.75 -15.68 14.42
CA PRO A 518 -37.99 -15.23 15.06
C PRO A 518 -38.59 -13.97 14.38
N ALA A 519 -39.90 -13.81 14.50
CA ALA A 519 -40.64 -12.60 14.11
C ALA A 519 -41.10 -11.80 15.35
N ALA A 520 -41.54 -10.55 15.14
CA ALA A 520 -42.40 -9.81 16.09
C ALA A 520 -43.85 -10.37 16.05
N PRO A 521 -44.72 -10.16 17.06
CA PRO A 521 -45.21 -8.84 17.52
C PRO A 521 -45.02 -8.67 19.08
N GLU A 522 -45.67 -7.81 19.89
CA GLU A 522 -46.99 -7.12 19.88
C GLU A 522 -46.97 -5.73 20.57
N GLU A 523 -48.08 -5.01 20.46
CA GLU A 523 -48.40 -3.67 21.02
C GLU A 523 -49.68 -3.80 21.89
N GLU A 524 -50.11 -2.91 22.79
CA GLU A 524 -49.83 -1.48 23.12
C GLU A 524 -50.11 -1.32 24.66
N PRO A 525 -50.58 -0.22 25.32
CA PRO A 525 -50.80 1.16 24.89
C PRO A 525 -50.30 2.33 25.79
N ILE A 526 -50.26 3.53 25.17
CA ILE A 526 -50.50 4.90 25.69
C ILE A 526 -50.59 5.16 27.22
N VAL A 527 -49.79 6.13 27.69
CA VAL A 527 -50.29 7.29 28.49
C VAL A 527 -49.47 8.55 28.21
N ASP A 528 -50.14 9.71 28.13
CA ASP A 528 -49.54 11.04 27.89
C ASP A 528 -49.78 11.97 29.09
N ALA A 529 -48.77 12.78 29.43
CA ALA A 529 -48.80 13.76 30.53
C ALA A 529 -47.65 14.79 30.41
N GLY A 530 -47.87 15.90 29.71
CA GLY A 530 -46.90 16.98 29.61
C GLY A 530 -46.92 17.96 30.80
N ALA A 531 -45.75 18.39 31.28
CA ALA A 531 -45.61 19.59 32.12
C ALA A 531 -44.21 20.22 32.04
N ALA A 532 -44.19 21.50 31.69
CA ALA A 532 -43.10 22.47 31.89
C ALA A 532 -43.75 23.83 32.23
N PRO A 533 -43.06 24.85 32.77
CA PRO A 533 -41.61 24.94 33.00
C PRO A 533 -41.20 25.39 34.42
N ALA A 534 -39.90 25.39 34.71
CA ALA A 534 -39.32 26.28 35.71
C ALA A 534 -37.85 26.64 35.39
N SER A 535 -37.49 27.91 35.58
CA SER A 535 -36.13 28.42 35.73
C SER A 535 -36.22 29.67 36.61
N PRO A 536 -35.23 29.94 37.48
CA PRO A 536 -34.44 31.14 37.22
C PRO A 536 -32.97 31.12 37.71
N LYS A 537 -32.14 31.87 36.97
CA LYS A 537 -31.02 32.75 37.41
C LYS A 537 -29.97 32.25 38.43
N GLY A 538 -28.70 32.39 38.06
CA GLY A 538 -27.57 32.37 39.00
C GLY A 538 -26.19 32.60 38.35
N GLN A 539 -25.79 33.85 38.17
CA GLN A 539 -24.42 34.26 37.81
C GLN A 539 -24.09 35.52 38.63
N PRO A 540 -22.88 35.66 39.20
CA PRO A 540 -21.82 36.38 38.48
C PRO A 540 -20.39 35.82 38.71
N ALA A 541 -19.40 36.49 38.13
CA ALA A 541 -17.94 36.42 38.40
C ALA A 541 -17.49 37.83 38.90
N PRO A 542 -16.19 38.21 39.09
CA PRO A 542 -14.93 37.50 38.80
C PRO A 542 -13.78 37.72 39.84
N GLU A 543 -12.54 37.41 39.40
CA GLU A 543 -11.25 38.07 39.74
C GLU A 543 -10.40 37.72 41.00
N THR A 544 -9.14 38.16 40.91
CA THR A 544 -7.94 37.98 41.78
C THR A 544 -7.27 36.60 41.72
N SER A 545 -6.00 36.38 41.36
CA SER A 545 -4.71 37.13 41.37
C SER A 545 -3.83 36.89 42.61
N ALA A 546 -2.79 36.05 42.47
CA ALA A 546 -1.68 35.98 43.43
C ALA A 546 -0.39 35.43 42.79
N ALA A 547 0.69 36.21 42.81
CA ALA A 547 2.07 35.77 42.59
C ALA A 547 3.01 36.70 43.38
N PRO A 548 4.08 36.21 44.04
CA PRO A 548 5.09 37.05 44.66
C PRO A 548 6.46 36.99 43.95
N ASN A 549 7.10 38.16 43.80
CA ASN A 549 8.55 38.31 43.63
C ASN A 549 9.26 38.00 44.99
N ALA A 550 10.58 37.99 45.18
CA ALA A 550 11.74 38.59 44.48
C ALA A 550 13.00 37.69 44.72
N THR A 551 14.27 38.02 44.42
CA THR A 551 14.99 39.30 44.27
C THR A 551 16.21 39.14 43.34
N ALA A 552 16.77 40.25 42.86
CA ALA A 552 17.84 40.32 41.86
C ALA A 552 19.27 40.42 42.42
N THR A 553 20.27 40.25 41.54
CA THR A 553 21.56 40.94 41.59
C THR A 553 22.14 41.14 40.19
N ALA A 554 22.83 42.27 39.98
CA ALA A 554 23.76 42.55 38.88
C ALA A 554 25.11 43.02 39.51
N PRO A 555 26.19 43.12 38.73
CA PRO A 555 26.57 44.45 38.21
C PRO A 555 27.22 44.45 36.81
N GLU A 556 27.69 45.64 36.40
CA GLU A 556 28.43 45.98 35.17
C GLU A 556 29.92 45.52 35.27
N GLU A 557 30.89 45.78 34.37
CA GLU A 557 31.04 46.66 33.19
C GLU A 557 32.19 46.13 32.29
N GLY A 558 32.42 46.65 31.06
CA GLY A 558 33.62 46.28 30.27
C GLY A 558 33.65 46.73 28.79
N ALA A 559 34.29 47.87 28.52
CA ALA A 559 34.26 48.53 27.20
C ALA A 559 35.21 47.95 26.12
N ASN A 560 34.87 48.17 24.83
CA ASN A 560 35.74 48.95 23.90
C ASN A 560 35.15 49.19 22.50
N LYS A 561 35.14 50.46 22.04
CA LYS A 561 35.17 50.89 20.61
C LYS A 561 35.44 52.40 20.46
N PRO A 562 36.36 52.80 19.56
CA PRO A 562 36.20 53.96 18.65
C PRO A 562 36.41 53.52 17.17
N GLN A 563 36.26 54.28 16.08
CA GLN A 563 35.71 55.61 15.68
C GLN A 563 35.22 55.39 14.20
N GLU A 564 34.14 55.94 13.62
CA GLU A 564 33.60 57.32 13.49
C GLU A 564 34.13 58.11 12.28
N ALA A 565 33.24 58.43 11.32
CA ALA A 565 33.27 59.63 10.45
C ALA A 565 31.96 59.76 9.61
N ALA A 566 31.41 60.98 9.51
CA ALA A 566 30.24 61.43 8.70
C ALA A 566 30.36 63.00 8.59
N PRO A 567 29.33 63.86 8.37
CA PRO A 567 28.02 63.76 7.69
C PRO A 567 28.05 64.16 6.17
N VAL A 568 27.28 65.03 5.47
CA VAL A 568 26.27 66.10 5.76
C VAL A 568 25.32 66.38 4.55
N SER A 569 23.99 66.37 4.79
CA SER A 569 22.89 67.08 4.06
C SER A 569 22.69 66.91 2.51
N ASP A 570 21.60 67.36 1.84
CA ASP A 570 20.51 68.29 2.21
C ASP A 570 19.12 67.99 1.56
N LYS A 571 18.11 68.85 1.79
CA LYS A 571 16.65 68.57 1.66
C LYS A 571 15.87 69.69 0.91
N VAL A 572 15.15 69.37 -0.18
CA VAL A 572 14.22 70.30 -0.89
C VAL A 572 12.94 69.62 -1.43
N THR A 573 11.81 70.36 -1.43
CA THR A 573 10.49 70.10 -2.07
C THR A 573 9.66 71.41 -1.93
N PRO A 574 8.47 71.62 -2.56
CA PRO A 574 7.82 71.02 -3.74
C PRO A 574 7.35 72.10 -4.77
N THR A 575 6.52 71.73 -5.78
CA THR A 575 5.64 72.68 -6.53
C THR A 575 4.34 71.97 -7.00
N GLU A 576 3.24 72.72 -7.19
CA GLU A 576 1.87 72.23 -7.48
C GLU A 576 1.36 72.46 -8.92
N ALA A 577 0.40 71.63 -9.36
CA ALA A 577 -0.78 71.94 -10.19
C ALA A 577 -1.71 70.69 -10.15
N GLN A 578 -3.01 70.73 -9.76
CA GLN A 578 -4.20 71.24 -10.48
C GLN A 578 -4.38 70.61 -11.89
N ALA A 579 -5.52 70.05 -12.30
CA ALA A 579 -6.83 69.75 -11.68
C ALA A 579 -7.38 68.41 -12.30
N GLU A 580 -8.61 67.89 -12.17
CA GLU A 580 -9.93 68.43 -11.83
C GLU A 580 -10.90 67.29 -11.38
N GLU A 581 -11.92 67.58 -10.57
CA GLU A 581 -13.02 66.63 -10.24
C GLU A 581 -14.18 66.76 -11.24
N THR A 582 -14.88 65.66 -11.58
CA THR A 582 -16.31 65.77 -11.95
C THR A 582 -17.06 64.50 -11.55
N LYS A 583 -18.33 64.65 -11.15
CA LYS A 583 -19.00 63.69 -10.26
C LYS A 583 -20.51 63.61 -10.50
N LYS A 584 -20.99 62.49 -11.04
CA LYS A 584 -22.42 62.09 -11.08
C LYS A 584 -23.31 63.02 -11.95
N PRO A 585 -24.65 62.83 -12.08
CA PRO A 585 -25.58 61.93 -11.37
C PRO A 585 -25.96 60.65 -12.14
N ALA A 586 -26.93 59.94 -11.60
CA ALA A 586 -27.67 58.85 -12.25
C ALA A 586 -29.17 59.21 -12.25
N GLU A 587 -29.92 58.59 -13.15
CA GLU A 587 -31.36 58.31 -13.04
C GLU A 587 -31.55 56.78 -13.10
#